data_AF-G1X8L5-F1
#
_entry.id   AF-G1X8L5-F1
#
_cell.length_a   1.000
_cell.length_b   1.000
_cell.length_c   1.000
_cell.angle_alpha   90.00
_cell.angle_beta   90.00
_cell.angle_gamma   90.00
#
_symmetry.space_group_name_H-M   'P 1'
#
loop_
_entity.id
_entity.type
_entity.pdbx_description
1 polymer ?
#
loop_
_entity_poly.entity_id
_entity_poly.type
_entity_poly.pdbx_seq_one_letter_code
_entity_poly.pdbx_strand_id
1 'polypeptide(L)'
;MSPPVEVPVVTAEQMSEARLPIAYRDRCAGLLIPLNRCRFETMYLPWKCENERHSYEKCQYDEFMKRVKKMEELKAANPGMRAN
;
A
#
# COMPACT_ATOMS: atom_id res chain seq x y z
N MET A 1 -3.00 -10.32 -17.36
CA MET A 1 -2.19 -10.27 -16.12
C MET A 1 -1.43 -8.95 -16.12
N SER A 2 -1.89 -7.95 -15.37
CA SER A 2 -1.16 -6.68 -15.31
C SER A 2 0.22 -6.91 -14.68
N PRO A 3 1.29 -6.30 -15.20
CA PRO A 3 2.64 -6.50 -14.67
C PRO A 3 2.71 -6.17 -13.18
N PRO A 4 3.60 -6.81 -12.40
CA PRO A 4 3.78 -6.47 -11.00
C PRO A 4 4.07 -4.97 -10.87
N VAL A 5 3.37 -4.29 -9.95
CA VAL A 5 3.67 -2.88 -9.68
C VAL A 5 5.04 -2.85 -9.00
N GLU A 6 6.01 -2.21 -9.63
CA GLU A 6 7.30 -1.96 -9.01
C GLU A 6 7.12 -0.84 -7.98
N VAL A 7 7.34 -1.17 -6.71
CA VAL A 7 7.10 -0.25 -5.59
C VAL A 7 8.44 0.31 -5.13
N PRO A 8 8.65 1.64 -5.20
CA PRO A 8 9.87 2.26 -4.68
C PRO A 8 10.04 1.97 -3.19
N VAL A 9 11.21 1.49 -2.79
CA VAL A 9 11.54 1.28 -1.38
C VAL A 9 11.90 2.62 -0.77
N VAL A 10 11.26 2.96 0.34
CA VAL A 10 11.50 4.21 1.09
C VAL A 10 11.94 3.90 2.52
N THR A 11 12.83 4.73 3.07
CA THR A 11 13.33 4.58 4.44
C THR A 11 12.31 5.08 5.47
N ALA A 12 12.47 4.67 6.72
CA ALA A 12 11.62 5.15 7.82
C ALA A 12 11.74 6.67 8.02
N GLU A 13 12.94 7.23 7.83
CA GLU A 13 13.20 8.67 7.90
C GLU A 13 12.41 9.42 6.81
N GLN A 14 12.47 8.95 5.56
CA GLN A 14 11.71 9.53 4.44
C GLN A 14 10.20 9.49 4.67
N MET A 15 9.68 8.38 5.23
CA MET A 15 8.25 8.28 5.60
C MET A 15 7.85 9.24 6.72
N SER A 16 8.77 9.52 7.66
CA SER A 16 8.57 10.47 8.74
C SER A 16 8.60 11.92 8.23
N GLU A 17 9.56 12.25 7.37
CA GLU A 17 9.66 13.55 6.70
C GLU A 17 8.41 13.87 5.87
N ALA A 18 7.89 12.87 5.15
CA ALA A 18 6.63 12.96 4.42
C ALA A 18 5.38 12.98 5.31
N ARG A 19 5.55 12.95 6.65
CA ARG A 19 4.49 13.00 7.67
C ARG A 19 3.39 11.96 7.45
N LEU A 20 3.77 10.75 7.01
CA LEU A 20 2.80 9.67 6.84
C LEU A 20 2.27 9.19 8.20
N PRO A 21 0.95 9.04 8.39
CA PRO A 21 0.39 8.39 9.57
C PRO A 21 0.87 6.93 9.68
N ILE A 22 1.03 6.42 10.90
CA ILE A 22 1.59 5.09 11.18
C ILE A 22 0.88 3.98 10.38
N ALA A 23 -0.44 4.07 10.23
CA ALA A 23 -1.23 3.09 9.49
C ALA A 23 -0.83 2.95 8.00
N TYR A 24 -0.23 3.99 7.40
CA TYR A 24 0.15 4.03 5.99
C TYR A 24 1.66 3.88 5.77
N ARG A 25 2.43 3.57 6.82
CA ARG A 25 3.88 3.28 6.73
C ARG A 25 4.11 1.81 6.39
N ASP A 26 3.47 1.35 5.33
CA ASP A 26 3.55 -0.02 4.84
C ASP A 26 4.50 -0.15 3.64
N ARG A 27 4.56 -1.34 3.05
CA ARG A 27 5.41 -1.59 1.87
C ARG A 27 5.02 -0.75 0.65
N CYS A 28 3.82 -0.17 0.62
CA CYS A 28 3.32 0.66 -0.47
C CYS A 28 3.60 2.16 -0.28
N ALA A 29 4.23 2.57 0.82
CA ALA A 29 4.48 3.96 1.17
C ALA A 29 5.27 4.73 0.09
N GLY A 30 6.15 4.07 -0.67
CA GLY A 30 6.90 4.71 -1.76
C GLY A 30 6.03 5.24 -2.91
N LEU A 31 4.83 4.68 -3.11
CA LEU A 31 3.84 5.19 -4.06
C LEU A 31 2.91 6.23 -3.43
N LEU A 32 2.73 6.19 -2.10
CA LEU A 32 1.86 7.14 -1.40
C LEU A 32 2.46 8.55 -1.32
N ILE A 33 3.77 8.66 -1.13
CA ILE A 33 4.48 9.94 -1.08
C ILE A 33 4.25 10.77 -2.37
N PRO A 34 4.54 10.25 -3.58
CA PRO A 34 4.29 10.99 -4.82
C PRO A 34 2.79 11.24 -5.07
N LEU A 35 1.91 10.30 -4.70
CA LEU A 35 0.46 10.51 -4.79
C LEU A 35 -0.01 11.69 -3.92
N ASN A 36 0.46 11.76 -2.67
CA ASN A 36 0.10 12.86 -1.78
C ASN A 36 0.63 14.20 -2.30
N ARG A 37 1.85 14.22 -2.82
CA ARG A 37 2.41 15.41 -3.49
C ARG A 37 1.52 15.87 -4.64
N CYS A 38 1.16 14.96 -5.56
CA CYS A 38 0.28 15.28 -6.69
C CYS A 38 -1.08 15.80 -6.22
N ARG A 39 -1.67 15.21 -5.16
CA ARG A 39 -2.95 15.66 -4.58
C ARG A 39 -2.88 17.09 -4.07
N PHE A 40 -1.81 17.46 -3.34
CA PHE A 40 -1.63 18.83 -2.87
C PHE A 40 -1.40 19.81 -4.03
N GLU A 41 -0.53 19.47 -4.99
CA GLU A 41 -0.22 20.33 -6.14
C GLU A 41 -1.45 20.58 -7.04
N THR A 42 -2.35 19.58 -7.14
CA THR A 42 -3.56 19.65 -7.96
C THR A 42 -4.82 19.99 -7.17
N MET A 43 -4.70 20.39 -5.90
CA MET A 43 -5.84 20.73 -5.03
C MET A 43 -6.91 19.63 -4.95
N TYR A 44 -6.48 18.37 -4.95
CA TYR A 44 -7.33 17.18 -4.80
C TYR A 44 -8.42 17.05 -5.88
N LEU A 45 -8.17 17.54 -7.10
CA LEU A 45 -9.10 17.36 -8.21
C LEU A 45 -9.30 15.86 -8.53
N PRO A 46 -10.55 15.39 -8.69
CA PRO A 46 -10.85 13.95 -8.74
C PRO A 46 -10.36 13.23 -10.01
N TRP A 47 -10.10 13.98 -11.10
CA TRP A 47 -9.59 13.48 -12.39
C TRP A 47 -8.07 13.68 -12.54
N LYS A 48 -7.38 14.10 -11.49
CA LYS A 48 -5.91 14.21 -11.46
C LYS A 48 -5.31 13.09 -10.63
N CYS A 49 -4.05 12.77 -10.89
CA CYS A 49 -3.28 11.76 -10.16
C CYS A 49 -3.87 10.32 -10.25
N GLU A 50 -4.62 10.02 -11.32
CA GLU A 50 -5.34 8.73 -11.43
C GLU A 50 -4.38 7.54 -11.52
N ASN A 51 -3.25 7.71 -12.22
CA ASN A 51 -2.25 6.66 -12.39
C ASN A 51 -1.54 6.35 -11.08
N GLU A 52 -1.14 7.39 -10.35
CA GLU A 52 -0.52 7.30 -9.03
C GLU A 52 -1.48 6.67 -8.03
N ARG A 53 -2.77 7.06 -8.09
CA ARG A 53 -3.83 6.48 -7.25
C ARG A 53 -4.00 5.00 -7.54
N HIS A 54 -4.21 4.62 -8.80
CA HIS A 54 -4.41 3.22 -9.18
C HIS A 54 -3.19 2.36 -8.88
N SER A 55 -1.98 2.90 -9.05
CA SER A 55 -0.75 2.20 -8.71
C SER A 55 -0.66 1.90 -7.21
N TYR A 56 -0.98 2.89 -6.37
CA TYR A 56 -1.03 2.72 -4.92
C TYR A 56 -2.12 1.72 -4.48
N GLU A 57 -3.34 1.84 -5.01
CA GLU A 57 -4.46 0.95 -4.70
C GLU A 57 -4.18 -0.51 -5.12
N LYS A 58 -3.57 -0.71 -6.28
CA LYS A 58 -3.14 -2.03 -6.73
C LYS A 58 -2.08 -2.63 -5.82
N CYS A 59 -1.09 -1.84 -5.38
CA CYS A 59 -0.10 -2.29 -4.40
C CYS A 59 -0.77 -2.77 -3.09
N GLN A 60 -1.73 -2.00 -2.57
CA GLN A 60 -2.47 -2.36 -1.37
C GLN A 60 -3.25 -3.66 -1.54
N TYR A 61 -3.91 -3.82 -2.68
CA TYR A 61 -4.63 -5.03 -3.00
C TYR A 61 -3.70 -6.24 -3.07
N ASP A 62 -2.57 -6.12 -3.75
CA ASP A 62 -1.59 -7.20 -3.88
C ASP A 62 -0.99 -7.60 -2.51
N GLU A 63 -0.70 -6.62 -1.63
CA GLU A 63 -0.27 -6.89 -0.26
C GLU A 63 -1.37 -7.53 0.60
N PHE A 64 -2.63 -7.11 0.44
CA PHE A 64 -3.77 -7.74 1.11
C PHE A 64 -3.91 -9.21 0.70
N MET A 65 -3.86 -9.51 -0.60
CA MET A 65 -3.95 -10.89 -1.09
C MET A 65 -2.82 -11.77 -0.57
N LYS A 66 -1.59 -11.24 -0.46
CA LYS A 66 -0.47 -11.95 0.19
C LYS A 66 -0.78 -12.27 1.66
N ARG A 67 -1.41 -11.34 2.40
CA ARG A 67 -1.80 -11.55 3.80
C ARG A 67 -2.92 -12.58 3.93
N VAL A 68 -3.91 -12.56 3.03
CA VAL A 68 -4.98 -13.57 2.98
C VAL A 68 -4.38 -14.96 2.77
N LYS A 69 -3.52 -15.11 1.77
CA LYS A 69 -2.83 -16.39 1.50
C LYS A 69 -2.03 -16.88 2.72
N LYS A 70 -1.28 -15.99 3.39
CA LYS A 70 -0.56 -16.34 4.62
C LYS A 70 -1.52 -16.79 5.74
N MET A 71 -2.67 -16.15 5.88
CA MET A 71 -3.68 -16.55 6.87
C MET A 71 -4.31 -17.91 6.54
N GLU A 72 -4.53 -18.22 5.27
CA GLU A 72 -5.00 -19.54 4.82
C GLU A 72 -3.95 -20.63 5.13
N GLU A 73 -2.68 -20.38 4.84
CA GLU A 73 -1.56 -21.28 5.19
C GLU A 73 -1.50 -21.54 6.71
N LEU A 74 -1.63 -20.49 7.52
CA LEU A 74 -1.64 -20.61 8.99
C LEU A 74 -2.87 -21.40 9.51
N LYS A 75 -4.05 -21.19 8.92
CA LYS A 75 -5.27 -21.94 9.27
C LYS A 75 -5.14 -23.42 8.91
N ALA A 76 -4.56 -23.73 7.75
CA ALA A 76 -4.31 -25.10 7.32
C ALA A 76 -3.30 -25.82 8.23
N ALA A 77 -2.27 -25.09 8.69
CA ALA A 77 -1.30 -25.63 9.63
C ALA A 77 -1.87 -25.80 11.05
N ASN A 78 -2.77 -24.90 11.49
CA ASN A 78 -3.34 -24.87 12.83
C ASN A 78 -4.88 -24.78 12.80
N PRO A 79 -5.61 -25.89 12.60
CA PRO A 79 -7.07 -25.91 12.42
C PRO A 79 -7.87 -25.44 13.66
N GLY A 80 -7.23 -25.30 14.82
CA GLY A 80 -7.84 -24.77 16.05
C GLY A 80 -7.67 -23.26 16.29
N MET A 81 -6.94 -22.55 15.42
CA MET A 81 -6.66 -21.12 15.61
C MET A 81 -7.90 -20.27 15.27
N ARG A 82 -8.62 -19.82 16.30
CA ARG A 82 -9.72 -18.85 16.14
C ARG A 82 -9.16 -17.46 15.88
N ALA A 83 -9.69 -16.77 14.87
CA ALA A 83 -9.50 -15.32 14.75
C ALA A 83 -10.27 -14.68 15.91
N ASN A 84 -9.56 -13.98 16.80
CA ASN A 84 -10.16 -13.20 17.88
C ASN A 84 -11.03 -12.07 17.33
#